data_AF-A0A672FPJ3-F1
#
_entry.id   AF-A0A672FPJ3-F1
#
_cell.length_a   1.000
_cell.length_b   1.000
_cell.length_c   1.000
_cell.angle_alpha   90.00
_cell.angle_beta   90.00
_cell.angle_gamma   90.00
#
_symmetry.space_group_name_H-M   'P 1'
#
loop_
_entity.id
_entity.type
_entity.pdbx_description
1 polymer ?
#
loop_
_entity_poly.entity_id
_entity_poly.type
_entity_poly.pdbx_seq_one_letter_code
_entity_poly.pdbx_strand_id
1 'polypeptide(L)' 'LPEEQRRQKLAACSRHRFRYIPPCTPDNFWEVGFPSTQTCIERGYIREEKKPGERLRRRRPFCALFSPKSSQEPS' A
#
# COMPACT_ATOMS: atom_id res chain seq x y z
N LEU A 1 -16.99 36.84 11.29
CA LEU A 1 -17.51 36.09 10.13
C LEU A 1 -18.17 34.82 10.66
N PRO A 2 -19.42 34.53 10.29
CA PRO A 2 -20.02 33.22 10.51
C PRO A 2 -19.08 32.10 10.05
N GLU A 3 -19.09 30.96 10.75
CA GLU A 3 -18.11 29.88 10.55
C GLU A 3 -18.08 29.38 9.10
N GLU A 4 -19.25 29.30 8.48
CA GLU A 4 -19.44 28.89 7.10
C GLU A 4 -18.76 29.83 6.09
N GLN A 5 -18.93 31.15 6.26
CA GLN A 5 -18.29 32.15 5.40
C GLN A 5 -16.77 32.15 5.55
N ARG A 6 -16.27 31.83 6.76
CA ARG A 6 -14.84 31.69 7.01
C ARG A 6 -14.27 30.47 6.30
N ARG A 7 -14.97 29.33 6.30
CA ARG A 7 -14.58 28.11 5.58
C ARG A 7 -14.56 28.31 4.07
N GLN A 8 -15.59 28.95 3.52
CA GLN A 8 -15.65 29.27 2.08
C GLN A 8 -14.48 30.15 1.64
N LYS A 9 -14.16 31.19 2.41
CA LYS A 9 -13.01 32.06 2.12
C LYS A 9 -11.68 31.28 2.15
N LEU A 10 -11.46 30.44 3.17
CA LEU A 10 -10.24 29.62 3.29
C LEU A 10 -10.06 28.62 2.14
N ALA A 11 -11.17 28.04 1.63
CA ALA A 11 -11.14 27.15 0.47
C ALA A 11 -10.83 27.92 -0.83
N ALA A 12 -11.33 29.15 -0.97
CA ALA A 12 -11.15 30.00 -2.14
C ALA A 12 -9.84 30.80 -2.17
N CYS A 13 -9.09 30.86 -1.05
CA CYS A 13 -7.85 31.65 -0.93
C CYS A 13 -6.73 31.26 -1.92
N SER A 14 -6.76 30.05 -2.51
CA SER A 14 -5.76 29.60 -3.50
C SER A 14 -6.45 28.93 -4.68
N ARG A 15 -6.03 29.27 -5.90
CA ARG A 15 -6.52 28.64 -7.15
C ARG A 15 -6.44 27.12 -7.12
N HIS A 16 -5.41 26.56 -6.48
CA HIS A 16 -5.23 25.12 -6.39
C HIS A 16 -6.24 24.50 -5.42
N ARG A 17 -6.36 25.01 -4.19
CA ARG A 17 -7.34 24.51 -3.20
C ARG A 17 -8.79 24.71 -3.63
N PHE A 18 -9.07 25.76 -4.39
CA PHE A 18 -10.39 26.01 -4.96
C PHE A 18 -10.80 24.96 -5.99
N ARG A 19 -9.85 24.43 -6.78
CA ARG A 19 -10.13 23.47 -7.86
C ARG A 19 -9.84 22.02 -7.50
N TYR A 20 -8.87 21.80 -6.62
CA TYR A 20 -8.43 20.50 -6.17
C TYR A 20 -8.74 20.37 -4.68
N ILE A 21 -9.80 19.61 -4.41
CA ILE A 21 -10.12 19.14 -3.08
C ILE A 21 -9.44 17.77 -2.99
N PRO A 22 -8.36 17.61 -2.19
CA PRO A 22 -7.78 16.30 -1.99
C PRO A 22 -8.85 15.39 -1.38
N PRO A 23 -8.93 14.12 -1.80
CA PRO A 23 -9.78 13.17 -1.12
C PRO A 23 -9.40 13.13 0.35
N CYS A 24 -10.39 12.91 1.22
CA CYS A 24 -10.10 12.65 2.62
C CYS A 24 -9.12 11.47 2.73
N THR A 25 -8.32 11.50 3.80
CA THR A 25 -7.46 10.37 4.15
C THR A 25 -8.32 9.11 4.22
N PRO A 26 -7.98 8.05 3.46
CA PRO A 26 -8.76 6.81 3.48
C PRO A 26 -8.83 6.22 4.88
N ASP A 27 -9.88 5.46 5.15
CA ASP A 27 -10.04 4.77 6.42
C ASP A 27 -8.83 3.87 6.70
N ASN A 28 -8.36 3.90 7.95
CA ASN A 28 -7.24 3.11 8.45
C ASN A 28 -5.85 3.49 7.86
N PHE A 29 -5.73 4.55 7.06
CA PHE A 29 -4.45 4.93 6.43
C PHE A 29 -3.33 5.26 7.43
N TRP A 30 -3.70 5.83 8.59
CA TRP A 30 -2.75 6.23 9.65
C TRP A 30 -2.61 5.21 10.79
N GLU A 31 -3.15 4.00 10.62
CA GLU A 31 -2.96 2.96 11.62
C GLU A 31 -1.51 2.46 11.59
N VAL A 32 -0.91 2.39 12.78
CA VAL A 32 0.48 1.97 12.95
C VAL A 32 0.49 0.46 13.20
N GLY A 33 1.00 -0.30 12.23
CA GLY A 33 1.15 -1.76 12.33
C GLY A 33 0.47 -2.51 11.19
N PHE A 34 0.62 -3.83 11.16
CA PHE A 34 -0.05 -4.67 10.19
C PHE A 34 -1.41 -5.13 10.74
N PRO A 35 -2.51 -4.94 10.00
CA PRO A 35 -3.81 -5.47 10.39
C PRO A 35 -3.77 -7.00 10.48
N SER A 36 -4.56 -7.55 11.39
CA SER A 36 -4.74 -9.00 11.47
C SER A 36 -5.38 -9.54 10.18
N THR A 37 -5.22 -10.83 9.88
CA THR A 37 -5.87 -11.44 8.72
C THR A 37 -7.39 -11.24 8.74
N GLN A 38 -8.02 -11.33 9.92
CA GLN A 38 -9.44 -11.06 10.12
C GLN A 38 -9.79 -9.62 9.72
N THR A 39 -9.02 -8.64 10.22
CA THR A 39 -9.19 -7.22 9.89
C THR A 39 -8.99 -6.94 8.39
N CYS A 40 -8.05 -7.64 7.74
CA CYS A 40 -7.86 -7.54 6.29
C CYS A 40 -9.08 -8.03 5.49
N ILE A 41 -9.77 -9.07 5.97
CA ILE A 41 -10.99 -9.59 5.33
C ILE A 41 -12.13 -8.59 5.52
N GLU A 42 -12.33 -8.10 6.74
CA GLU A 42 -13.38 -7.11 7.07
C GLU A 42 -13.23 -5.81 6.28
N ARG A 43 -11.98 -5.36 6.08
CA ARG A 43 -11.67 -4.18 5.26
C ARG A 43 -11.72 -4.44 3.75
N GLY A 44 -11.91 -5.69 3.33
CA GLY A 44 -11.96 -6.10 1.93
C GLY A 44 -10.61 -6.13 1.22
N TYR A 45 -9.49 -6.11 1.96
CA TYR A 45 -8.14 -6.29 1.40
C TYR A 45 -7.92 -7.73 0.92
N ILE A 46 -8.53 -8.71 1.60
CA ILE A 46 -8.49 -10.12 1.24
C ILE A 46 -9.90 -10.56 0.85
N ARG A 47 -10.05 -11.12 -0.36
CA ARG A 47 -11.31 -11.74 -0.80
C ARG A 47 -11.22 -13.24 -0.56
N GLU A 48 -12.18 -13.79 0.18
CA GLU A 48 -12.31 -15.24 0.32
C GLU A 48 -12.88 -15.84 -0.97
N GLU A 49 -12.00 -16.34 -1.83
CA GLU A 49 -12.41 -17.05 -3.03
C GLU A 49 -12.89 -18.46 -2.69
N LYS A 50 -14.15 -18.78 -3.03
CA LYS A 50 -14.72 -20.13 -2.86
C LYS A 50 -13.96 -21.23 -3.63
N LYS A 51 -13.22 -20.83 -4.68
CA LYS A 51 -12.37 -21.71 -5.49
C LYS A 51 -10.99 -21.07 -5.58
N PRO A 52 -10.11 -21.29 -4.59
CA PRO A 52 -8.76 -20.77 -4.67
C PRO A 52 -8.11 -21.29 -5.95
N GLY A 53 -7.52 -20.39 -6.74
CA GLY A 53 -6.78 -20.77 -7.94
C GLY A 53 -5.72 -21.83 -7.63
N GLU A 54 -5.48 -22.73 -8.59
CA GLU A 54 -4.48 -23.79 -8.43
C GLU A 54 -3.12 -23.16 -8.12
N ARG A 55 -2.58 -23.45 -6.93
CA ARG A 55 -1.26 -22.92 -6.54
C ARG A 55 -0.22 -23.45 -7.53
N LEU A 56 0.35 -22.55 -8.33
CA LEU A 56 1.44 -22.91 -9.23
C LEU A 56 2.64 -23.38 -8.40
N ARG A 57 2.80 -24.70 -8.29
CA ARG A 57 4.03 -25.30 -7.77
C ARG A 57 5.11 -25.10 -8.82
N ARG A 58 6.23 -24.52 -8.41
CA ARG A 58 7.42 -24.43 -9.26
C ARG A 58 7.81 -25.86 -9.67
N ARG A 59 7.69 -26.18 -10.95
CA ARG A 59 7.98 -27.54 -11.46
C ARG A 59 9.47 -27.88 -11.39
N ARG A 60 10.35 -26.88 -11.29
CA ARG A 60 11.81 -27.05 -11.24
C ARG A 60 12.36 -26.49 -9.93
N PRO A 61 13.34 -27.15 -9.30
CA PRO A 61 14.07 -26.57 -8.17
C PRO A 61 14.78 -25.27 -8.61
N PHE A 62 14.98 -24.36 -7.66
CA PHE A 62 15.75 -23.15 -7.92
C PHE A 62 17.23 -23.53 -8.06
N CYS A 63 17.77 -23.40 -9.27
CA CYS A 63 19.22 -23.49 -9.49
C CYS A 63 19.82 -22.13 -9.10
N ALA A 64 20.42 -22.08 -7.92
CA ALA A 64 21.17 -20.91 -7.51
C ALA A 64 22.48 -20.85 -8.32
N LEU A 65 22.57 -19.91 -9.26
CA LEU A 65 23.74 -19.69 -10.12
C LEU A 65 24.78 -18.81 -9.40
N PHE A 66 25.18 -19.20 -8.18
CA PHE A 66 26.24 -18.47 -7.51
C PHE A 66 27.58 -18.79 -8.17
N SER A 67 28.24 -17.76 -8.71
CA SER A 67 29.63 -17.89 -9.15
C SER A 67 30.53 -18.16 -7.94
N PRO A 68 31.43 -19.15 -7.99
CA PRO A 68 32.43 -19.31 -6.95
C PRO A 68 33.28 -18.04 -6.87
N LYS A 69 33.51 -17.53 -5.65
CA LYS A 69 34.48 -16.45 -5.43
C LYS A 69 35.84 -16.95 -5.87
N SER A 70 36.53 -16.20 -6.74
CA SER A 70 37.94 -16.44 -7.03
C SER A 70 38.74 -16.34 -5.74
N SER A 71 39.35 -17.44 -5.30
CA SER A 71 40.37 -17.42 -4.26
C SER A 71 41.54 -16.60 -4.78
N GLN A 72 41.62 -15.32 -4.38
CA GLN A 72 42.89 -14.61 -4.47
C GLN A 72 43.78 -15.15 -3.34
N GLU A 73 44.73 -15.99 -3.71
CA GLU A 73 45.87 -16.30 -2.85
C GLU A 73 46.67 -15.00 -2.64
N PRO A 74 46.89 -14.55 -1.39
CA PRO A 74 47.74 -13.41 -1.13
C PRO A 74 49.19 -13.77 -1.48
N SER A 75 49.79 -12.98 -2.37
CA SER A 75 51.20 -13.04 -2.75
C SER A 75 52.12 -12.59 -1.63
#